data_AF-A0A519NTI3-F1
#
_entry.id   AF-A0A519NTI3-F1
#
_cell.length_a   1.000
_cell.length_b   1.000
_cell.length_c   1.000
_cell.angle_alpha   90.00
_cell.angle_beta   90.00
_cell.angle_gamma   90.00
#
_symmetry.space_group_name_H-M   'P 1'
#
loop_
_entity.id
_entity.type
_entity.pdbx_description
1 polymer ?
#
loop_
_entity_poly.entity_id
_entity_poly.type
_entity_poly.pdbx_seq_one_letter_code
_entity_poly.pdbx_strand_id
1 'polypeptide(L)'
;MASTVADLVAQSSTVSGSNVDDFFSVGALVMKPFSATPLKQRVSNITVNSSGVAKVIWSRGSGLTARAAGTNVTLPTGLLANGESVIMAEATYDYDSPVDYLMPSITKFSHSYYLRPRNVETVAYTN
;
A
#
# COMPACT_ATOMS: atom_id res chain seq x y z
N MET A 1 -9.33 5.12 -1.03
CA MET A 1 -8.51 4.82 0.17
C MET A 1 -7.04 4.59 -0.16
N ALA A 2 -6.66 3.63 -1.03
CA ALA A 2 -5.25 3.29 -1.23
C ALA A 2 -4.48 4.47 -1.84
N SER A 3 -5.13 5.25 -2.70
CA SER A 3 -4.61 6.53 -3.20
C SER A 3 -4.34 7.55 -2.07
N THR A 4 -5.24 7.68 -1.11
CA THR A 4 -5.08 8.56 0.06
C THR A 4 -3.88 8.15 0.91
N VAL A 5 -3.76 6.85 1.23
CA VAL A 5 -2.63 6.34 2.01
C VAL A 5 -1.31 6.52 1.25
N ALA A 6 -1.28 6.21 -0.04
CA ALA A 6 -0.10 6.41 -0.87
C ALA A 6 0.31 7.88 -0.93
N ASP A 7 -0.64 8.81 -1.02
CA ASP A 7 -0.36 10.24 -1.14
C ASP A 7 0.21 10.81 0.17
N LEU A 8 -0.35 10.43 1.32
CA LEU A 8 0.17 10.84 2.65
C LEU A 8 1.60 10.32 2.89
N VAL A 9 1.88 9.07 2.50
CA VAL A 9 3.24 8.50 2.60
C VAL A 9 4.19 9.16 1.59
N ALA A 10 3.77 9.37 0.34
CA ALA A 10 4.60 9.97 -0.69
C ALA A 10 4.99 11.44 -0.42
N GLN A 11 4.18 12.16 0.36
CA GLN A 11 4.50 13.51 0.81
C GLN A 11 5.50 13.55 1.98
N SER A 12 5.68 12.43 2.69
CA SER A 12 6.57 12.35 3.85
C SER A 12 8.02 12.06 3.42
N SER A 13 8.99 12.71 4.07
CA SER A 13 10.42 12.39 3.88
C SER A 13 10.86 11.19 4.73
N THR A 14 10.26 11.06 5.92
CA THR A 14 10.43 9.94 6.83
C THR A 14 9.07 9.64 7.46
N VAL A 15 8.76 8.37 7.65
CA VAL A 15 7.56 7.92 8.37
C VAL A 15 7.97 7.00 9.51
N SER A 16 7.23 7.08 10.61
CA SER A 16 7.28 6.07 11.67
C SER A 16 6.17 5.04 11.51
N GLY A 17 6.26 3.94 12.26
CA GLY A 17 5.19 2.96 12.32
C GLY A 17 3.83 3.55 12.69
N SER A 18 3.80 4.44 13.70
CA SER A 18 2.57 5.11 14.13
C SER A 18 2.02 6.06 13.08
N ASN A 19 2.87 6.80 12.35
CA ASN A 19 2.39 7.67 11.26
C ASN A 19 1.65 6.87 10.19
N VAL A 20 2.17 5.69 9.85
CA VAL A 20 1.54 4.84 8.84
C VAL A 20 0.21 4.25 9.35
N ASP A 21 0.10 3.92 10.64
CA ASP A 21 -1.15 3.47 11.25
C ASP A 21 -2.22 4.59 11.28
N ASP A 22 -1.79 5.83 11.54
CA ASP A 22 -2.67 6.99 11.44
C ASP A 22 -3.17 7.18 10.00
N PHE A 23 -2.29 7.02 9.00
CA PHE A 23 -2.68 7.08 7.59
C PHE A 23 -3.68 5.97 7.21
N PHE A 24 -3.53 4.76 7.74
CA PHE A 24 -4.51 3.69 7.56
C PHE A 24 -5.86 4.03 8.19
N SER A 25 -5.86 4.70 9.34
CA SER A 25 -7.07 5.17 10.02
C SER A 25 -7.78 6.24 9.19
N VAL A 26 -7.04 7.17 8.58
CA VAL A 26 -7.58 8.13 7.62
C VAL A 26 -8.16 7.42 6.39
N GLY A 27 -7.45 6.41 5.85
CA GLY A 27 -7.94 5.59 4.75
C GLY A 27 -9.26 4.88 5.06
N ALA A 28 -9.44 4.42 6.30
CA ALA A 28 -10.68 3.80 6.78
C ALA A 28 -11.86 4.79 6.87
N LEU A 29 -11.61 6.08 7.16
CA LEU A 29 -12.68 7.10 7.18
C LEU A 29 -13.33 7.28 5.81
N VAL A 30 -12.58 7.05 4.72
CA VAL A 30 -13.10 7.12 3.34
C VAL A 30 -14.14 6.03 3.07
N MET A 31 -14.19 4.96 3.86
CA MET A 31 -15.18 3.89 3.69
C MET A 31 -16.57 4.27 4.16
N LYS A 32 -16.74 5.35 4.91
CA LYS A 32 -18.07 5.76 5.38
C LYS A 32 -19.03 5.97 4.20
N PRO A 33 -20.30 5.51 4.32
CA PRO A 33 -20.93 4.95 5.52
C PRO A 33 -20.73 3.43 5.73
N PHE A 34 -19.95 2.75 4.90
CA PHE A 34 -19.67 1.32 5.05
C PHE A 34 -18.69 1.04 6.20
N SER A 35 -18.81 -0.14 6.82
CA SER A 35 -17.89 -0.55 7.88
C SER A 35 -16.48 -0.73 7.31
N ALA A 36 -15.46 -0.23 8.01
CA ALA A 36 -14.06 -0.50 7.66
C ALA A 36 -13.53 -1.81 8.29
N THR A 37 -14.34 -2.57 9.04
CA THR A 37 -13.89 -3.81 9.69
C THR A 37 -13.29 -4.85 8.73
N PRO A 38 -13.87 -5.12 7.55
CA PRO A 38 -13.28 -6.08 6.61
C PRO A 38 -12.19 -5.45 5.72
N LEU A 39 -11.84 -4.18 5.94
CA LEU A 39 -10.76 -3.51 5.23
C LEU A 39 -9.41 -4.00 5.74
N LYS A 40 -8.58 -4.49 4.81
CA LYS A 40 -7.17 -4.79 5.05
C LYS A 40 -6.32 -3.91 4.14
N GLN A 41 -5.24 -3.36 4.66
CA GLN A 41 -4.38 -2.38 4.00
C GLN A 41 -2.91 -2.78 4.14
N ARG A 42 -2.11 -2.41 3.15
CA ARG A 42 -0.66 -2.49 3.19
C ARG A 42 -0.07 -1.33 2.42
N VAL A 43 1.03 -0.77 2.91
CA VAL A 43 1.83 0.16 2.15
C VAL A 43 3.27 -0.33 2.14
N SER A 44 3.92 -0.22 0.98
CA SER A 44 5.30 -0.62 0.78
C SER A 44 6.04 0.47 0.03
N ASN A 45 7.25 0.79 0.46
CA ASN A 45 8.19 1.54 -0.36
C ASN A 45 9.07 0.55 -1.13
N ILE A 46 9.08 0.67 -2.46
CA ILE A 46 9.76 -0.24 -3.37
C ILE A 46 10.75 0.58 -4.21
N THR A 47 11.99 0.14 -4.30
CA THR A 47 13.01 0.72 -5.20
C THR A 47 13.35 -0.23 -6.34
N VAL A 48 13.83 0.28 -7.46
CA VAL A 48 14.39 -0.52 -8.55
C VAL A 48 15.91 -0.43 -8.52
N ASN A 49 16.57 -1.59 -8.42
CA ASN A 49 18.03 -1.68 -8.47
C ASN A 49 18.57 -1.49 -9.89
N SER A 50 19.89 -1.36 -10.05
CA SER A 50 20.56 -1.16 -11.35
C SER A 50 20.30 -2.27 -12.38
N SER A 51 19.84 -3.44 -11.94
CA SER A 51 19.46 -4.57 -12.80
C SER A 51 17.97 -4.57 -13.19
N GLY A 52 17.22 -3.53 -12.86
CA GLY A 52 15.78 -3.43 -13.16
C GLY A 52 14.88 -4.25 -12.22
N VAL A 53 15.42 -4.79 -11.12
CA VAL A 53 14.67 -5.62 -10.17
C VAL A 53 14.10 -4.73 -9.07
N ALA A 54 12.77 -4.74 -8.92
CA ALA A 54 12.09 -4.00 -7.86
C ALA A 54 12.16 -4.76 -6.53
N LYS A 55 12.57 -4.06 -5.46
CA LYS A 55 12.76 -4.60 -4.12
C LYS A 55 12.07 -3.75 -3.07
N VAL A 56 11.49 -4.41 -2.08
CA VAL A 56 10.89 -3.75 -0.92
C VAL A 56 11.99 -3.16 -0.04
N ILE A 57 11.90 -1.87 0.25
CA ILE A 57 12.75 -1.19 1.24
C ILE A 57 12.15 -1.41 2.62
N TRP A 58 10.86 -1.10 2.76
CA TRP A 58 10.07 -1.34 3.95
C TRP A 58 8.61 -1.55 3.57
N SER A 59 7.87 -2.19 4.46
CA SER A 59 6.44 -2.41 4.30
C SER A 59 5.78 -2.42 5.67
N ARG A 60 4.56 -1.89 5.73
CA ARG A 60 3.70 -1.99 6.91
C ARG A 60 2.30 -2.36 6.46
N GLY A 61 1.64 -3.21 7.22
CA GLY A 61 0.29 -3.67 6.93
C GLY A 61 -0.62 -3.58 8.13
N SER A 62 -1.89 -3.33 7.85
CA SER A 62 -3.01 -3.39 8.79
C SER A 62 -3.99 -4.43 8.24
N GLY A 63 -4.02 -5.63 8.81
CA GLY A 63 -4.80 -6.77 8.31
C GLY A 63 -4.23 -7.50 7.09
N LEU A 64 -3.37 -6.86 6.28
CA LEU A 64 -2.52 -7.54 5.29
C LEU A 64 -1.12 -7.75 5.88
N THR A 65 -0.49 -8.89 5.58
CA THR A 65 0.89 -9.16 5.99
C THR A 65 1.85 -8.20 5.28
N ALA A 66 2.66 -7.47 6.06
CA ALA A 66 3.73 -6.64 5.52
C ALA A 66 4.70 -7.48 4.67
N ARG A 67 5.22 -6.91 3.59
CA ARG A 67 6.26 -7.57 2.78
C ARG A 67 7.59 -7.50 3.51
N ALA A 68 8.35 -8.59 3.51
CA ALA A 68 9.69 -8.57 4.09
C ALA A 68 10.62 -7.67 3.27
N ALA A 69 11.45 -6.87 3.94
CA ALA A 69 12.45 -6.04 3.28
C ALA A 69 13.40 -6.89 2.42
N GLY A 70 13.82 -6.36 1.28
CA GLY A 70 14.68 -7.04 0.31
C GLY A 70 13.97 -8.05 -0.59
N THR A 71 12.68 -8.34 -0.36
CA THR A 71 11.92 -9.22 -1.24
C THR A 71 11.65 -8.57 -2.60
N ASN A 72 11.70 -9.38 -3.66
CA ASN A 72 11.42 -8.92 -5.00
C ASN A 72 9.91 -8.72 -5.19
N VAL A 73 9.54 -7.65 -5.89
CA VAL A 73 8.14 -7.37 -6.26
C VAL A 73 8.07 -7.15 -7.76
N THR A 74 7.04 -7.71 -8.39
CA THR A 74 6.76 -7.43 -9.79
C THR A 74 6.01 -6.11 -9.89
N LEU A 75 6.60 -5.12 -10.56
CA LEU A 75 5.93 -3.89 -10.94
C LEU A 75 5.58 -3.92 -12.43
N PRO A 76 4.51 -3.22 -12.86
CA PRO A 76 4.29 -2.96 -14.28
C PRO A 76 5.53 -2.37 -14.94
N THR A 77 5.84 -2.82 -16.15
CA THR A 77 7.00 -2.31 -16.90
C THR A 77 6.87 -0.81 -17.12
N GLY A 78 7.98 -0.08 -16.95
CA GLY A 78 8.03 1.38 -17.14
C GLY A 78 7.53 2.23 -15.98
N LEU A 79 7.15 1.64 -14.83
CA LEU A 79 6.70 2.41 -13.67
C LEU A 79 7.84 3.23 -13.01
N LEU A 80 9.07 2.69 -13.02
CA LEU A 80 10.25 3.23 -12.34
C LEU A 80 11.51 3.09 -13.20
N ALA A 81 12.37 4.10 -13.17
CA ALA A 81 13.76 4.05 -13.62
C ALA A 81 14.69 3.58 -12.49
N ASN A 82 15.92 3.18 -12.84
CA ASN A 82 16.93 2.75 -11.86
C ASN A 82 17.21 3.87 -10.84
N GLY A 83 17.21 3.52 -9.55
CA GLY A 83 17.41 4.49 -8.46
C GLY A 83 16.15 5.23 -8.02
N GLU A 84 15.04 5.11 -8.75
CA GLU A 84 13.75 5.64 -8.30
C GLU A 84 13.08 4.70 -7.30
N SER A 85 12.16 5.24 -6.50
CA SER A 85 11.28 4.46 -5.64
C SER A 85 9.81 4.81 -5.86
N VAL A 86 8.93 3.88 -5.47
CA VAL A 86 7.49 4.01 -5.52
C VAL A 86 6.88 3.58 -4.20
N ILE A 87 5.88 4.34 -3.76
CA ILE A 87 4.97 3.95 -2.71
C ILE A 87 3.85 3.16 -3.35
N MET A 88 3.77 1.88 -3.00
CA MET A 88 2.69 0.97 -3.37
C MET A 88 1.75 0.82 -2.18
N ALA A 89 0.55 1.39 -2.28
CA ALA A 89 -0.52 1.16 -1.32
C ALA A 89 -1.51 0.12 -1.89
N GLU A 90 -1.83 -0.88 -1.09
CA GLU A 90 -2.73 -1.99 -1.40
C GLU A 90 -3.86 -1.99 -0.38
N ALA A 91 -5.08 -2.17 -0.85
CA ALA A 91 -6.26 -2.34 -0.01
C ALA A 91 -7.09 -3.52 -0.53
N THR A 92 -7.54 -4.37 0.38
CA THR A 92 -8.53 -5.41 0.09
C THR A 92 -9.72 -5.25 1.01
N TYR A 93 -10.92 -5.34 0.46
CA TYR A 93 -12.15 -5.19 1.19
C TYR A 93 -13.06 -6.38 0.89
N ASP A 94 -13.43 -7.12 1.93
CA ASP A 94 -14.31 -8.27 1.85
C ASP A 94 -15.76 -7.81 2.12
N TYR A 95 -16.57 -7.69 1.07
CA TYR A 95 -17.95 -7.23 1.21
C TYR A 95 -18.88 -8.42 1.47
N ASP A 96 -19.18 -8.69 2.74
CA ASP A 96 -20.15 -9.72 3.12
C ASP A 96 -21.54 -9.38 2.54
N SER A 97 -21.95 -10.14 1.52
CA SER A 97 -23.24 -9.98 0.84
C SER A 97 -24.09 -11.22 1.10
N PRO A 98 -25.42 -11.11 1.30
CA PRO A 98 -26.29 -12.29 1.43
C PRO A 98 -26.22 -13.27 0.25
N VAL A 99 -25.63 -12.84 -0.88
CA VAL A 99 -25.41 -13.63 -2.10
C VAL A 99 -24.05 -14.37 -2.09
N ASP A 100 -23.21 -14.19 -1.07
CA ASP A 100 -21.87 -14.82 -0.96
C ASP A 100 -21.91 -16.34 -1.02
N TYR A 101 -23.00 -16.95 -0.55
CA TYR A 101 -23.18 -18.40 -0.62
C TYR A 101 -23.19 -18.93 -2.07
N LEU A 102 -23.59 -18.10 -3.03
CA LEU A 102 -23.70 -18.49 -4.43
C LEU A 102 -22.45 -18.07 -5.25
N MET A 103 -21.74 -17.01 -4.87
CA MET A 103 -20.62 -16.45 -5.66
C MET A 103 -19.53 -15.76 -4.80
N PRO A 104 -18.75 -16.50 -4.00
CA PRO A 104 -17.84 -15.95 -2.98
C PRO A 104 -16.61 -15.17 -3.52
N SER A 105 -16.33 -15.24 -4.83
CA SER A 105 -15.20 -14.51 -5.44
C SER A 105 -15.56 -13.09 -5.93
N ILE A 106 -16.84 -12.71 -5.90
CA ILE A 106 -17.33 -11.43 -6.47
C ILE A 106 -17.36 -10.30 -5.42
N THR A 107 -17.28 -10.65 -4.16
CA THR A 107 -17.43 -9.76 -3.00
C THR A 107 -16.10 -9.21 -2.48
N LYS A 108 -14.97 -9.79 -2.88
CA LYS A 108 -13.64 -9.30 -2.51
C LYS A 108 -13.12 -8.26 -3.50
N PHE A 109 -13.12 -7.01 -3.08
CA PHE A 109 -12.53 -5.91 -3.85
C PHE A 109 -11.06 -5.74 -3.49
N SER A 110 -10.20 -5.62 -4.49
CA SER A 110 -8.77 -5.34 -4.30
C SER A 110 -8.37 -4.13 -5.14
N HIS A 111 -7.61 -3.22 -4.54
CA HIS A 111 -7.15 -2.01 -5.20
C HIS A 111 -5.68 -1.74 -4.83
N SER A 112 -4.87 -1.47 -5.85
CA SER A 112 -3.46 -1.10 -5.69
C SER A 112 -3.22 0.25 -6.34
N TYR A 113 -2.52 1.14 -5.64
CA TYR A 113 -2.20 2.48 -6.11
C TYR A 113 -0.71 2.76 -5.93
N TYR A 114 -0.14 3.47 -6.88
CA TYR A 114 1.29 3.73 -6.97
C TYR A 114 1.52 5.24 -7.03
N LEU A 115 2.38 5.76 -6.15
CA LEU A 115 2.85 7.13 -6.21
C LEU A 115 4.34 7.21 -6.02
N ARG A 116 4.99 8.09 -6.78
CA ARG A 116 6.39 8.44 -6.54
C ARG A 116 6.47 9.34 -5.30
N PRO A 117 7.43 9.12 -4.39
CA PRO A 117 7.71 10.10 -3.35
C PRO A 117 7.97 11.49 -3.96
N ARG A 118 7.41 12.53 -3.34
CA ARG A 118 7.44 13.90 -3.88
C ARG A 118 8.64 14.72 -3.42
N ASN A 119 9.06 14.50 -2.17
CA ASN A 119 10.03 15.37 -1.49
C ASN A 119 11.41 14.72 -1.32
N VAL A 120 11.53 13.41 -1.59
CA VAL A 120 12.74 12.61 -1.40
C VAL A 120 12.81 11.53 -2.48
N GLU A 121 13.98 10.99 -2.76
CA GLU A 121 14.11 9.84 -3.68
C GLU A 121 13.53 8.55 -3.07
N THR A 122 13.56 8.44 -1.73
CA THR A 122 13.09 7.30 -0.96
C THR A 122 12.58 7.78 0.39
N VAL A 123 11.35 7.39 0.76
CA VAL A 123 10.80 7.65 2.10
C VAL A 123 11.47 6.73 3.11
N ALA A 124 12.17 7.30 4.10
CA ALA A 124 12.79 6.54 5.18
C ALA A 124 11.73 6.02 6.17
N TYR A 125 12.00 4.87 6.80
CA TYR A 125 11.12 4.28 7.82
C TYR A 125 11.85 4.18 9.16
N THR A 126 11.21 4.69 10.21
CA THR A 126 11.69 4.62 11.60
C THR A 126 10.73 3.76 12.42
N ASN A 127 11.26 2.92 13.30
CA ASN A 127 10.44 2.00 14.08
C ASN A 127 9.84 2.68 15.30
#